data_AF-A0A4Q5SHD3-F1
#
_entry.id   AF-A0A4Q5SHD3-F1
#
_cell.length_a   1.000
_cell.length_b   1.000
_cell.length_c   1.000
_cell.angle_alpha   90.00
_cell.angle_beta   90.00
_cell.angle_gamma   90.00
#
_symmetry.space_group_name_H-M   'P 1'
#
loop_
_entity.id
_entity.type
_entity.pdbx_description
1 polymer ?
#
loop_
_entity_poly.entity_id
_entity_poly.type
_entity_poly.pdbx_seq_one_letter_code
_entity_poly.pdbx_strand_id
1 'polypeptide(L)'
;MLKKLLFFVLITACPLSYGFGADATEQQMLSWSNRCFVQSFDANAAGKLKKWELTLTEDAFIRLRKTYVNGKQEYFSFHMQRFDDMDYLGTAAGGTLKLRTGDEDIIVQTYNDRKGNVDTMAAVLDIPVKNMEPERLDSLRNVLMYFKKKAVN
;
A
#
# COMPACT_ATOMS: atom_id res chain seq x y z
N MET A 1 39.50 27.85 10.85
CA MET A 1 39.55 26.74 11.83
C MET A 1 38.12 26.37 12.22
N LEU A 2 37.81 25.09 12.06
CA LEU A 2 36.53 24.43 12.32
C LEU A 2 36.18 24.47 13.82
N LYS A 3 34.90 24.68 14.17
CA LYS A 3 34.25 23.99 15.31
C LYS A 3 32.72 24.20 15.37
N LYS A 4 32.02 23.15 14.90
CA LYS A 4 30.80 22.53 15.46
C LYS A 4 29.51 23.37 15.48
N LEU A 5 28.76 23.28 14.38
CA LEU A 5 27.30 23.47 14.38
C LEU A 5 26.65 22.20 14.97
N LEU A 6 26.02 22.35 16.13
CA LEU A 6 25.27 21.29 16.81
C LEU A 6 23.95 21.09 16.05
N PHE A 7 23.84 20.03 15.24
CA PHE A 7 22.56 19.60 14.69
C PHE A 7 21.79 18.85 15.79
N PHE A 8 20.78 19.50 16.36
CA PHE A 8 19.76 18.84 17.17
C PHE A 8 18.88 18.03 16.21
N VAL A 9 19.18 16.73 16.06
CA VAL A 9 18.24 15.78 15.45
C VAL A 9 17.15 15.53 16.47
N LEU A 10 16.03 16.24 16.32
CA LEU A 10 14.79 15.93 17.01
C LEU A 10 14.30 14.60 16.44
N ILE A 11 14.66 13.49 17.10
CA ILE A 11 13.99 12.21 16.87
C ILE A 11 12.58 12.36 17.42
N THR A 12 11.66 12.79 16.55
CA THR A 12 10.24 12.72 16.81
C THR A 12 9.89 11.24 16.94
N ALA A 13 9.75 10.79 18.19
CA ALA A 13 9.06 9.55 18.50
C ALA A 13 7.71 9.60 17.79
N CYS A 14 7.58 8.82 16.72
CA CYS A 14 6.32 8.67 16.00
C CYS A 14 5.40 7.92 16.96
N PRO A 15 4.36 8.56 17.54
CA PRO A 15 3.36 7.79 18.24
C PRO A 15 2.80 6.82 17.21
N LEU A 16 2.84 5.53 17.56
CA LEU A 16 2.19 4.44 16.85
C LEU A 16 0.67 4.67 16.96
N SER A 17 0.16 5.69 16.28
CA SER A 17 -1.27 5.92 16.13
C SER A 17 -1.75 4.96 15.05
N TYR A 18 -2.26 3.80 15.49
CA TYR A 18 -2.75 2.74 14.62
C TYR A 18 -4.03 3.10 13.85
N GLY A 19 -4.59 4.30 14.06
CA GLY A 19 -5.74 4.83 13.35
C GLY A 19 -5.76 6.37 13.29
N PHE A 20 -6.72 6.91 12.56
CA PHE A 20 -7.02 8.35 12.45
C PHE A 20 -8.34 8.66 13.18
N GLY A 21 -8.48 9.87 13.72
CA GLY A 21 -9.72 10.30 14.39
C GLY A 21 -10.88 10.49 13.41
N ALA A 22 -12.11 10.52 13.93
CA ALA A 22 -13.33 10.66 13.11
C ALA A 22 -13.35 11.93 12.23
N ASP A 23 -12.61 12.98 12.62
CA ASP A 23 -12.51 14.26 11.91
C ASP A 23 -11.24 14.37 11.04
N ALA A 24 -10.63 13.25 10.65
CA ALA A 24 -9.41 13.28 9.84
C ALA A 24 -9.66 13.90 8.46
N THR A 25 -8.77 14.79 8.05
CA THR A 25 -8.80 15.37 6.71
C THR A 25 -8.41 14.33 5.66
N GLU A 26 -8.80 14.56 4.40
CA GLU A 26 -8.40 13.68 3.29
C GLU A 26 -6.88 13.49 3.22
N GLN A 27 -6.12 14.58 3.35
CA GLN A 27 -4.66 14.51 3.33
C GLN A 27 -4.10 13.66 4.47
N GLN A 28 -4.72 13.71 5.65
CA GLN A 28 -4.33 12.87 6.78
C GLN A 28 -4.64 11.39 6.51
N MET A 29 -5.81 11.08 5.95
CA MET A 29 -6.18 9.71 5.56
C MET A 29 -5.25 9.15 4.48
N LEU A 30 -4.90 9.96 3.47
CA LEU A 30 -3.95 9.60 2.41
C LEU A 30 -2.55 9.34 2.98
N SER A 31 -2.07 10.25 3.83
CA SER A 31 -0.75 10.12 4.47
C SER A 31 -0.68 8.92 5.40
N TRP A 32 -1.76 8.66 6.14
CA TRP A 32 -1.86 7.53 7.06
C TRP A 32 -1.93 6.20 6.32
N SER A 33 -2.76 6.06 5.28
CA SER A 33 -2.90 4.82 4.52
C SER A 33 -1.60 4.43 3.81
N ASN A 34 -0.93 5.39 3.16
CA ASN A 34 0.37 5.18 2.54
C ASN A 34 1.44 4.77 3.56
N ARG A 35 1.45 5.40 4.74
CA ARG A 35 2.32 4.99 5.84
C ARG A 35 2.00 3.57 6.32
N CYS A 36 0.71 3.25 6.47
CA CYS A 36 0.24 1.93 6.88
C CYS A 36 0.73 0.86 5.90
N PHE A 37 0.61 1.07 4.59
CA PHE A 37 1.14 0.16 3.58
C PHE A 37 2.64 -0.08 3.72
N VAL A 38 3.43 0.98 3.87
CA VAL A 38 4.89 0.87 4.00
C VAL A 38 5.29 0.15 5.30
N GLN A 39 4.64 0.47 6.42
CA GLN A 39 4.98 -0.09 7.73
C GLN A 39 4.51 -1.55 7.90
N SER A 40 3.41 -1.91 7.26
CA SER A 40 2.85 -3.25 7.33
C SER A 40 3.44 -4.20 6.30
N PHE A 41 4.12 -3.73 5.25
CA PHE A 41 4.69 -4.61 4.24
C PHE A 41 5.68 -5.63 4.82
N ASP A 42 5.47 -6.91 4.51
CA ASP A 42 6.39 -7.98 4.88
C ASP A 42 7.31 -8.39 3.73
N ALA A 43 8.48 -7.75 3.68
CA ALA A 43 9.51 -8.03 2.69
C ALA A 43 10.03 -9.48 2.74
N ASN A 44 9.98 -10.16 3.90
CA ASN A 44 10.45 -11.54 4.02
C ASN A 44 9.49 -12.51 3.30
N ALA A 45 8.19 -12.22 3.33
CA ALA A 45 7.16 -12.99 2.64
C ALA A 45 7.01 -12.61 1.14
N ALA A 46 7.48 -11.44 0.73
CA ALA A 46 7.34 -10.91 -0.64
C ALA A 46 8.40 -11.40 -1.64
N GLY A 47 9.38 -12.19 -1.19
CA GLY A 47 10.49 -12.66 -2.03
C GLY A 47 11.58 -11.61 -2.26
N LYS A 48 12.49 -11.89 -3.21
CA LYS A 48 13.69 -11.07 -3.45
C LYS A 48 13.38 -9.81 -4.27
N LEU A 49 12.85 -8.79 -3.60
CA LEU A 49 12.60 -7.47 -4.15
C LEU A 49 13.76 -6.51 -3.87
N LYS A 50 14.14 -5.72 -4.89
CA LYS A 50 15.03 -4.57 -4.76
C LYS A 50 14.27 -3.34 -4.27
N LYS A 51 13.02 -3.16 -4.73
CA LYS A 51 12.16 -2.04 -4.37
C LYS A 51 10.70 -2.48 -4.38
N TRP A 52 9.92 -1.95 -3.44
CA TRP A 52 8.48 -2.16 -3.34
C TRP A 52 7.83 -0.82 -2.99
N GLU A 53 6.84 -0.41 -3.77
CA GLU A 53 6.18 0.90 -3.63
C GLU A 53 4.68 0.75 -3.84
N LEU A 54 3.90 0.77 -2.77
CA LEU A 54 2.43 0.83 -2.82
C LEU A 54 1.96 2.21 -2.41
N THR A 55 1.13 2.83 -3.25
CA THR A 55 0.60 4.16 -3.03
C THR A 55 -0.87 4.24 -3.37
N LEU A 56 -1.66 4.85 -2.49
CA LEU A 56 -2.94 5.45 -2.78
C LEU A 56 -2.70 6.92 -3.15
N THR A 57 -3.16 7.36 -4.32
CA THR A 57 -2.96 8.72 -4.83
C THR A 57 -4.13 9.64 -4.50
N GLU A 58 -3.92 10.95 -4.59
CA GLU A 58 -4.98 11.97 -4.44
C GLU A 58 -6.12 11.78 -5.45
N ASP A 59 -5.76 11.39 -6.69
CA ASP A 59 -6.69 11.02 -7.77
C ASP A 59 -7.32 9.62 -7.60
N ALA A 60 -7.30 9.08 -6.37
CA ALA A 60 -7.93 7.82 -6.02
C ALA A 60 -7.50 6.61 -6.87
N PHE A 61 -6.20 6.48 -7.15
CA PHE A 61 -5.60 5.26 -7.70
C PHE A 61 -4.82 4.50 -6.64
N ILE A 62 -4.95 3.18 -6.64
CA ILE A 62 -3.97 2.29 -6.03
C ILE A 62 -2.92 1.96 -7.09
N ARG A 63 -1.65 2.14 -6.76
CA ARG A 63 -0.51 1.82 -7.62
C ARG A 63 0.53 1.04 -6.83
N LEU A 64 0.86 -0.15 -7.30
CA LEU A 64 1.94 -0.96 -6.76
C LEU A 64 3.04 -1.14 -7.80
N ARG A 65 4.28 -0.80 -7.43
CA ARG A 65 5.47 -1.11 -8.23
C ARG A 65 6.39 -2.11 -7.51
N LYS A 66 6.43 -3.29 -8.12
CA LYS A 66 7.37 -4.40 -8.05
C LYS A 66 8.74 -4.10 -8.68
N THR A 67 9.88 -4.03 -7.99
CA THR A 67 11.19 -4.09 -8.67
C THR A 67 12.03 -5.21 -8.09
N TYR A 68 12.42 -6.16 -8.94
CA TYR A 68 13.19 -7.33 -8.57
C TYR A 68 14.70 -7.08 -8.72
N VAL A 69 15.51 -7.88 -8.02
CA VAL A 69 16.98 -7.75 -8.05
C VAL A 69 17.56 -7.96 -9.46
N ASN A 70 16.88 -8.75 -10.30
CA ASN A 70 17.27 -9.02 -11.68
C ASN A 70 16.84 -7.91 -12.68
N GLY A 71 16.24 -6.82 -12.22
CA GLY A 71 15.77 -5.72 -13.06
C GLY A 71 14.35 -5.89 -13.63
N LYS A 72 13.70 -7.05 -13.43
CA LYS A 72 12.28 -7.24 -13.74
C LYS A 72 11.45 -6.25 -12.91
N GLN A 73 10.41 -5.70 -13.51
CA GLN A 73 9.41 -4.88 -12.84
C GLN A 73 8.01 -5.47 -13.04
N GLU A 74 7.17 -5.28 -12.03
CA GLU A 74 5.75 -5.60 -12.06
C GLU A 74 4.98 -4.39 -11.57
N TYR A 75 3.96 -3.99 -12.31
CA TYR A 75 3.13 -2.85 -12.04
C TYR A 75 1.69 -3.30 -11.90
N PHE A 76 1.04 -2.86 -10.83
CA PHE A 76 -0.37 -3.09 -10.59
C PHE A 76 -1.04 -1.74 -10.41
N SER A 77 -2.18 -1.53 -11.06
CA SER A 77 -2.97 -0.33 -10.80
C SER A 77 -4.45 -0.51 -11.06
N PHE A 78 -5.27 0.13 -10.24
CA PHE A 78 -6.69 0.28 -10.47
C PHE A 78 -7.19 1.58 -9.83
N HIS A 79 -8.30 2.09 -10.36
CA HIS A 79 -8.99 3.25 -9.80
C HIS A 79 -9.92 2.82 -8.66
N MET A 80 -10.01 3.59 -7.58
CA MET A 80 -10.80 3.25 -6.39
C MET A 80 -12.30 3.14 -6.66
N GLN A 81 -12.80 3.69 -7.77
CA GLN A 81 -14.18 3.43 -8.22
C GLN A 81 -14.44 1.93 -8.47
N ARG A 82 -13.41 1.17 -8.88
CA ARG A 82 -13.48 -0.28 -9.13
C ARG A 82 -13.26 -1.11 -7.89
N PHE A 83 -12.76 -0.51 -6.81
CA PHE A 83 -12.54 -1.20 -5.54
C PHE A 83 -13.86 -1.77 -5.04
N ASP A 84 -13.88 -3.08 -4.79
CA ASP A 84 -15.03 -3.73 -4.15
C ASP A 84 -14.88 -3.66 -2.64
N ASP A 85 -13.87 -4.39 -2.13
CA ASP A 85 -13.64 -4.57 -0.71
C ASP A 85 -12.21 -5.06 -0.42
N MET A 86 -11.90 -5.22 0.87
CA MET A 86 -10.64 -5.73 1.38
C MET A 86 -10.85 -6.94 2.29
N ASP A 87 -10.09 -8.01 2.06
CA ASP A 87 -9.98 -9.12 3.00
C ASP A 87 -8.59 -9.22 3.61
N TYR A 88 -8.53 -9.99 4.69
CA TYR A 88 -7.29 -10.36 5.34
C TYR A 88 -7.25 -11.87 5.63
N LEU A 89 -6.16 -12.51 5.21
CA LEU A 89 -5.89 -13.92 5.51
C LEU A 89 -4.60 -14.03 6.31
N GLY A 90 -4.70 -14.32 7.61
CA GLY A 90 -3.52 -14.50 8.46
C GLY A 90 -3.81 -14.29 9.94
N THR A 91 -2.76 -13.91 10.66
CA THR A 91 -2.78 -13.57 12.10
C THR A 91 -2.29 -12.15 12.30
N ALA A 92 -2.50 -11.55 13.46
CA ALA A 92 -1.98 -10.20 13.75
C ALA A 92 -0.47 -10.03 13.44
N ALA A 93 0.33 -11.09 13.60
CA ALA A 93 1.76 -11.08 13.31
C ALA A 93 2.08 -11.07 11.81
N GLY A 94 1.24 -11.65 10.95
CA GLY A 94 1.55 -11.86 9.53
C GLY A 94 0.42 -12.49 8.75
N GLY A 95 0.28 -12.07 7.48
CA GLY A 95 -0.76 -12.54 6.59
C GLY A 95 -0.72 -11.89 5.21
N THR A 96 -1.80 -12.06 4.46
CA THR A 96 -2.00 -11.47 3.13
C THR A 96 -3.20 -10.55 3.16
N LEU A 97 -2.98 -9.28 2.83
CA LEU A 97 -4.03 -8.31 2.54
C LEU A 97 -4.47 -8.50 1.09
N LYS A 98 -5.77 -8.65 0.86
CA LYS A 98 -6.36 -8.82 -0.47
C LYS A 98 -7.21 -7.61 -0.79
N LEU A 99 -6.81 -6.84 -1.80
CA LEU A 99 -7.64 -5.76 -2.34
C LEU A 99 -8.41 -6.30 -3.54
N ARG A 100 -9.74 -6.30 -3.48
CA ARG A 100 -10.60 -6.82 -4.55
C ARG A 100 -11.20 -5.70 -5.38
N THR A 101 -11.36 -5.95 -6.67
CA THR A 101 -12.21 -5.15 -7.56
C THR A 101 -13.47 -5.92 -7.91
N GLY A 102 -14.50 -5.21 -8.39
CA GLY A 102 -15.78 -5.82 -8.75
C GLY A 102 -15.67 -6.83 -9.90
N ASP A 103 -14.81 -6.53 -10.87
CA ASP A 103 -14.43 -7.41 -11.99
C ASP A 103 -12.90 -7.47 -12.11
N GLU A 104 -12.36 -7.98 -13.23
CA GLU A 104 -10.94 -7.92 -13.55
C GLU A 104 -10.51 -6.48 -13.96
N ASP A 105 -10.45 -5.58 -12.98
CA ASP A 105 -10.15 -4.15 -13.18
C ASP A 105 -8.72 -3.75 -12.78
N ILE A 106 -7.92 -4.68 -12.25
CA ILE A 106 -6.54 -4.43 -11.86
C ILE A 106 -5.64 -4.70 -13.06
N ILE A 107 -5.08 -3.63 -13.61
CA ILE A 107 -4.07 -3.71 -14.68
C ILE A 107 -2.80 -4.30 -14.07
N VAL A 108 -2.29 -5.37 -14.68
CA VAL A 108 -1.04 -6.05 -14.31
C VAL A 108 -0.09 -6.03 -15.50
N GLN A 109 0.99 -5.27 -15.36
CA GLN A 109 1.99 -5.09 -16.39
C GLN A 109 3.37 -5.50 -15.91
N THR A 110 4.15 -6.17 -16.76
CA THR A 110 5.53 -6.53 -16.45
C THR A 110 6.51 -5.92 -17.43
N TYR A 111 7.71 -5.58 -16.94
CA TYR A 111 8.80 -5.07 -17.76
C TYR A 111 10.09 -5.83 -17.45
N ASN A 112 10.93 -6.03 -18.47
CA ASN A 112 12.18 -6.80 -18.38
C ASN A 112 11.98 -8.22 -17.84
N ASP A 113 10.84 -8.84 -18.15
CA ASP A 113 10.63 -10.25 -17.84
C ASP A 113 11.36 -11.11 -18.89
N ARG A 114 12.12 -12.11 -18.42
CA ARG A 114 12.87 -13.04 -19.27
C ARG A 114 11.94 -13.88 -20.17
N LYS A 115 10.68 -14.05 -19.77
CA LYS A 115 9.67 -14.78 -20.54
C LYS A 115 8.86 -13.88 -21.49
N GLY A 116 9.16 -12.59 -21.53
CA GLY A 116 8.38 -11.58 -22.24
C GLY A 116 7.49 -10.78 -21.30
N ASN A 117 7.31 -9.50 -21.65
CA ASN A 117 6.44 -8.61 -20.90
C ASN A 117 4.98 -9.05 -21.04
N VAL A 118 4.24 -8.94 -19.93
CA VAL A 118 2.83 -9.33 -19.83
C VAL A 118 2.01 -8.07 -19.60
N ASP A 119 0.84 -8.01 -20.23
CA ASP A 119 -0.20 -7.02 -19.97
C ASP A 119 -1.52 -7.78 -19.79
N THR A 120 -2.04 -7.80 -18.58
CA THR A 120 -3.20 -8.62 -18.18
C THR A 120 -4.06 -7.87 -17.17
N MET A 121 -5.26 -8.37 -16.94
CA MET A 121 -6.16 -7.88 -15.91
C MET A 121 -6.27 -8.91 -14.77
N ALA A 122 -6.56 -8.44 -13.56
CA ALA A 122 -6.82 -9.28 -12.40
C ALA A 122 -7.94 -8.70 -11.53
N ALA A 123 -8.62 -9.54 -10.76
CA ALA A 123 -9.68 -9.10 -9.84
C ALA A 123 -9.17 -8.87 -8.40
N VAL A 124 -7.97 -9.37 -8.06
CA VAL A 124 -7.43 -9.32 -6.70
C VAL A 124 -5.95 -8.95 -6.70
N LEU A 125 -5.59 -7.99 -5.84
CA LEU A 125 -4.21 -7.64 -5.53
C LEU A 125 -3.82 -8.17 -4.16
N ASP A 126 -2.91 -9.15 -4.15
CA ASP A 126 -2.37 -9.76 -2.94
C ASP A 126 -1.11 -9.02 -2.45
N ILE A 127 -1.13 -8.61 -1.18
CA ILE A 127 -0.05 -7.87 -0.54
C ILE A 127 0.34 -8.60 0.74
N PRO A 128 1.58 -9.14 0.85
CA PRO A 128 2.06 -9.73 2.08
C PRO A 128 2.30 -8.63 3.12
N VAL A 129 1.69 -8.79 4.29
CA VAL A 129 1.73 -7.80 5.36
C VAL A 129 1.96 -8.46 6.73
N LYS A 130 2.42 -7.65 7.69
CA LYS A 130 2.67 -7.97 9.09
C LYS A 130 2.16 -6.85 9.99
N ASN A 131 2.04 -7.16 11.29
CA ASN A 131 1.58 -6.22 12.31
C ASN A 131 0.21 -5.62 11.96
N MET A 132 -0.75 -6.46 11.60
CA MET A 132 -2.10 -6.07 11.20
C MET A 132 -3.08 -6.44 12.31
N GLU A 133 -3.06 -5.65 13.39
CA GLU A 133 -4.08 -5.74 14.43
C GLU A 133 -5.48 -5.42 13.85
N PRO A 134 -6.57 -5.99 14.42
CA PRO A 134 -7.92 -5.78 13.93
C PRO A 134 -8.29 -4.30 13.73
N GLU A 135 -7.93 -3.42 14.66
CA GLU A 135 -8.25 -2.00 14.59
C GLU A 135 -7.55 -1.29 13.43
N ARG A 136 -6.34 -1.73 13.07
CA ARG A 136 -5.60 -1.22 11.92
C ARG A 136 -6.25 -1.68 10.61
N LEU A 137 -6.71 -2.94 10.55
CA LEU A 137 -7.45 -3.46 9.40
C LEU A 137 -8.76 -2.68 9.20
N ASP A 138 -9.51 -2.47 10.26
CA ASP A 138 -10.76 -1.69 10.21
C ASP A 138 -10.52 -0.26 9.77
N SER A 139 -9.49 0.39 10.32
CA SER A 139 -9.08 1.74 9.93
C SER A 139 -8.70 1.80 8.45
N LEU A 140 -7.92 0.82 7.97
CA LEU A 140 -7.50 0.76 6.57
C LEU A 140 -8.69 0.56 5.63
N ARG A 141 -9.60 -0.36 5.98
CA ARG A 141 -10.83 -0.59 5.22
C ARG A 141 -11.68 0.68 5.13
N ASN A 142 -11.82 1.40 6.23
CA ASN A 142 -12.58 2.66 6.27
C ASN A 142 -11.99 3.72 5.35
N VAL A 143 -10.67 3.89 5.32
CA VAL A 143 -10.01 4.82 4.37
C VAL A 143 -10.24 4.39 2.94
N LEU A 144 -10.05 3.12 2.62
CA LEU A 144 -10.25 2.64 1.25
C LEU A 144 -11.71 2.81 0.79
N MET A 145 -12.67 2.56 1.68
CA MET A 145 -14.09 2.81 1.41
C MET A 145 -14.41 4.29 1.24
N TYR A 146 -13.73 5.18 1.98
CA TYR A 146 -13.84 6.62 1.78
C TYR A 146 -13.38 7.01 0.36
N PHE A 147 -12.20 6.56 -0.06
CA PHE A 147 -11.67 6.87 -1.39
C PHE A 147 -12.47 6.22 -2.53
N LYS A 148 -13.09 5.04 -2.30
CA LYS A 148 -14.08 4.47 -3.23
C LYS A 148 -15.28 5.40 -3.43
N LYS A 149 -15.87 5.91 -2.34
CA LYS A 149 -17.00 6.85 -2.41
C LYS A 149 -16.61 8.15 -3.10
N LYS A 150 -15.43 8.69 -2.79
CA LYS A 150 -14.88 9.87 -3.45
C LYS A 150 -14.76 9.65 -4.96
N ALA A 151 -14.21 8.50 -5.38
CA ALA A 151 -13.94 8.20 -6.79
C ALA A 151 -15.18 8.09 -7.68
N VAL A 152 -16.39 8.04 -7.10
CA VAL A 152 -17.67 7.99 -7.82
C VAL A 152 -18.29 9.40 -7.96
N ASN A 153 -17.93 10.34 -7.08
CA ASN A 153 -18.47 11.70 -7.05
C ASN A 153 -17.59 12.67 -7.86
#